data_AF-A0A436DYF8-F1
#
_entry.id   AF-A0A436DYF8-F1
#
_cell.length_a   1.000
_cell.length_b   1.000
_cell.length_c   1.000
_cell.angle_alpha   90.00
_cell.angle_beta   90.00
_cell.angle_gamma   90.00
#
_symmetry.space_group_name_H-M   'P 1'
#
loop_
_entity.id
_entity.type
_entity.pdbx_description
1 polymer ?
#
loop_
_entity_poly.entity_id
_entity_poly.type
_entity_poly.pdbx_seq_one_letter_code
_entity_poly.pdbx_strand_id
1 'polypeptide(L)'
;SLNSALAFRTRLGEINSRLEQIGPAPAAGQPPEPDIVSGERQALVSEKAEINAVISQAQSLSIRISGLIDKIGNMRSELFRNLLTKRYVLSDALSPQVFSDAKDEYTNLYKAVSSWLSFAFKFKFQAILAATFVALGLALVLLVGGRRLFGRVFEADPSNEDPSYLSRLSVAF
;
A
#
# COMPACT_ATOMS: atom_id res chain seq x y z
N SER A 1 41.04 11.68 -3.99
CA SER A 1 40.26 12.59 -3.12
C SER A 1 40.48 14.03 -3.56
N LEU A 2 39.67 14.99 -3.10
CA LEU A 2 39.87 16.43 -3.41
C LEU A 2 41.29 16.91 -3.06
N ASN A 3 41.86 16.37 -1.97
CA ASN A 3 43.23 16.66 -1.54
C ASN A 3 44.28 16.24 -2.57
N SER A 4 44.13 15.06 -3.21
CA SER A 4 45.05 14.63 -4.27
C SER A 4 44.95 15.50 -5.51
N ALA A 5 43.74 15.93 -5.89
CA ALA A 5 43.53 16.80 -7.04
C ALA A 5 44.12 18.21 -6.81
N LEU A 6 43.99 18.75 -5.59
CA LEU A 6 44.65 19.99 -5.19
C LEU A 6 46.17 19.83 -5.19
N ALA A 7 46.70 18.74 -4.63
CA ALA A 7 48.14 18.47 -4.62
C ALA A 7 48.73 18.40 -6.03
N PHE A 8 48.10 17.69 -6.98
CA PHE A 8 48.56 17.64 -8.37
C PHE A 8 48.52 19.01 -9.07
N ARG A 9 47.49 19.83 -8.82
CA ARG A 9 47.41 21.19 -9.37
C ARG A 9 48.52 22.08 -8.84
N THR A 10 48.73 22.06 -7.51
CA THR A 10 49.82 22.82 -6.89
C THR A 10 51.17 22.37 -7.45
N ARG A 11 51.41 21.05 -7.52
CA ARG A 11 52.66 20.50 -8.05
C ARG A 11 52.91 20.86 -9.52
N LEU A 12 51.88 20.81 -10.37
CA LEU A 12 51.99 21.26 -11.76
C LEU A 12 52.32 22.76 -11.86
N GLY A 13 51.75 23.58 -10.97
CA GLY A 13 52.08 25.01 -10.88
C GLY A 13 53.55 25.24 -10.52
N GLU A 14 54.06 24.53 -9.52
CA GLU A 14 55.48 24.57 -9.14
C GLU A 14 56.40 24.15 -10.29
N ILE A 15 56.10 23.01 -10.94
CA ILE A 15 56.88 22.51 -12.07
C ILE A 15 56.90 23.53 -13.22
N ASN A 16 55.75 24.10 -13.58
CA ASN A 16 55.67 25.10 -14.66
C ASN A 16 56.46 26.36 -14.30
N SER A 17 56.34 26.86 -13.06
CA SER A 17 57.13 28.01 -12.61
C SER A 17 58.63 27.74 -12.66
N ARG A 18 59.05 26.53 -12.28
CA ARG A 18 60.46 26.13 -12.32
C ARG A 18 60.98 26.00 -13.77
N LEU A 19 60.17 25.43 -14.67
CA LEU A 19 60.48 25.36 -16.09
C LEU A 19 60.55 26.75 -16.75
N GLU A 20 59.71 27.69 -16.34
CA GLU A 20 59.75 29.08 -16.79
C GLU A 20 61.02 29.81 -16.30
N GLN A 21 61.45 29.55 -15.06
CA GLN A 21 62.70 30.10 -14.51
C GLN A 21 63.95 29.56 -15.23
N ILE A 22 63.97 28.27 -15.55
CA ILE A 22 65.06 27.63 -16.31
C ILE A 22 65.08 28.12 -17.76
N GLY A 23 63.90 28.33 -18.35
CA GLY A 23 63.75 28.76 -19.72
C GLY A 23 63.89 27.62 -20.75
N PRO A 24 63.68 27.95 -22.04
CA PRO A 24 63.74 26.97 -23.13
C PRO A 24 65.15 26.43 -23.31
N ALA A 25 65.25 25.22 -23.87
CA ALA A 25 66.54 24.66 -24.25
C ALA A 25 67.28 25.56 -25.26
N PRO A 26 68.63 25.62 -25.22
CA PRO A 26 69.40 26.41 -26.18
C PRO A 26 69.08 26.01 -27.62
N ALA A 27 68.99 27.00 -28.51
CA ALA A 27 68.80 26.75 -29.94
C ALA A 27 70.04 26.08 -30.56
N ALA A 28 69.86 25.37 -31.67
CA ALA A 28 70.97 24.74 -32.40
C ALA A 28 72.05 25.77 -32.75
N GLY A 29 73.29 25.52 -32.29
CA GLY A 29 74.44 26.41 -32.49
C GLY A 29 74.75 27.36 -31.33
N GLN A 30 73.94 27.39 -30.26
CA GLN A 30 74.29 28.07 -29.01
C GLN A 30 75.22 27.21 -28.14
N PRO A 31 75.97 27.82 -27.20
CA PRO A 31 76.76 27.07 -26.23
C PRO A 31 75.88 26.05 -25.49
N PRO A 32 76.36 24.81 -25.29
CA PRO A 32 75.62 23.80 -24.53
C PRO A 32 75.34 24.30 -23.12
N GLU A 33 74.13 24.04 -22.66
CA GLU A 33 73.70 24.35 -21.30
C GLU A 33 74.43 23.46 -20.28
N PRO A 34 74.66 23.94 -19.03
CA PRO A 34 75.22 23.09 -17.98
C PRO A 34 74.39 21.82 -17.77
N ASP A 35 75.06 20.68 -17.61
CA ASP A 35 74.41 19.35 -17.46
C ASP A 35 73.38 19.30 -16.32
N ILE A 36 73.60 20.09 -15.27
CA ILE A 36 72.68 20.18 -14.12
C ILE A 36 71.33 20.76 -14.55
N VAL A 37 71.33 21.80 -15.39
CA VAL A 37 70.10 22.50 -15.80
C VAL A 37 69.34 21.68 -16.85
N SER A 38 70.06 21.05 -17.77
CA SER A 38 69.45 20.15 -18.75
C SER A 38 68.85 18.90 -18.08
N GLY A 39 69.54 18.34 -17.09
CA GLY A 39 69.04 17.23 -16.26
C GLY A 39 67.80 17.62 -15.44
N GLU A 40 67.82 18.80 -14.80
CA GLU A 40 66.67 19.32 -14.06
C GLU A 40 65.46 19.55 -14.98
N ARG A 41 65.66 20.16 -16.15
CA ARG A 41 64.59 20.33 -17.15
C ARG A 41 63.99 18.99 -17.55
N GLN A 42 64.82 17.99 -17.84
CA GLN A 42 64.35 16.67 -18.25
C GLN A 42 63.53 15.98 -17.15
N ALA A 43 63.99 16.07 -15.90
CA ALA A 43 63.27 15.52 -14.75
C ALA A 43 61.90 16.18 -14.57
N LEU A 44 61.84 17.52 -14.64
CA LEU A 44 60.60 18.28 -14.50
C LEU A 44 59.60 18.00 -15.63
N VAL A 45 60.08 17.85 -16.88
CA VAL A 45 59.24 17.48 -18.02
C VAL A 45 58.71 16.06 -17.87
N SER A 46 59.53 15.12 -17.39
CA SER A 46 59.11 13.74 -17.11
C SER A 46 58.02 13.71 -16.04
N GLU A 47 58.25 14.39 -14.91
CA GLU A 47 57.27 14.45 -13.82
C GLU A 47 55.94 15.08 -14.28
N LYS A 48 56.00 16.15 -15.06
CA LYS A 48 54.80 16.77 -15.67
C LYS A 48 54.04 15.79 -16.56
N ALA A 49 54.75 15.00 -17.37
CA ALA A 49 54.13 14.00 -18.24
C ALA A 49 53.44 12.90 -17.43
N GLU A 50 54.08 12.41 -16.36
CA GLU A 50 53.50 11.41 -15.45
C GLU A 50 52.24 11.92 -14.75
N ILE A 51 52.27 13.15 -14.20
CA ILE A 51 51.10 13.75 -13.55
C ILE A 51 49.95 13.90 -14.56
N ASN A 52 50.23 14.36 -15.78
CA ASN A 52 49.21 14.48 -16.82
C ASN A 52 48.62 13.11 -17.21
N ALA A 53 49.44 12.06 -17.30
CA ALA A 53 48.96 10.70 -17.57
C ALA A 53 48.02 10.19 -16.47
N VAL A 54 48.32 10.46 -15.20
CA VAL A 54 47.44 10.10 -14.07
C VAL A 54 46.12 10.90 -14.12
N ILE A 55 46.16 12.19 -14.46
CA ILE A 55 44.97 13.02 -14.63
C ILE A 55 44.09 12.47 -15.76
N SER A 56 44.67 12.12 -16.91
CA SER A 56 43.93 11.54 -18.03
C SER A 56 43.28 10.21 -17.67
N GLN A 57 43.97 9.34 -16.92
CA GLN A 57 43.39 8.10 -16.40
C GLN A 57 42.22 8.35 -15.46
N ALA A 58 42.34 9.34 -14.56
CA ALA A 58 41.26 9.71 -13.65
C ALA A 58 40.03 10.25 -14.40
N GLN A 59 40.23 11.04 -15.46
CA GLN A 59 39.16 11.52 -16.33
C GLN A 59 38.45 10.37 -17.05
N SER A 60 39.20 9.44 -17.63
CA SER A 60 38.66 8.24 -18.27
C SER A 60 37.83 7.39 -17.30
N LEU A 61 38.34 7.20 -16.08
CA LEU A 61 37.62 6.49 -15.02
C LEU A 61 36.32 7.21 -14.63
N SER A 62 36.34 8.54 -14.53
CA SER A 62 35.15 9.35 -14.24
C SER A 62 34.06 9.13 -15.29
N ILE A 63 34.41 9.17 -16.58
CA ILE A 63 33.47 8.92 -17.68
C ILE A 63 32.89 7.50 -17.58
N ARG A 64 33.74 6.50 -17.29
CA ARG A 64 33.29 5.12 -17.12
C ARG A 64 32.32 4.96 -15.94
N ILE A 65 32.58 5.65 -14.83
CA ILE A 65 31.69 5.65 -13.65
C ILE A 65 30.34 6.27 -14.03
N SER A 66 30.32 7.42 -14.72
CA SER A 66 29.08 8.03 -15.21
C SER A 66 28.28 7.06 -16.08
N GLY A 67 28.92 6.38 -17.03
CA GLY A 67 28.25 5.37 -17.87
C GLY A 67 27.71 4.17 -17.07
N LEU A 68 28.39 3.75 -15.99
CA LEU A 68 27.88 2.71 -15.10
C LEU A 68 26.68 3.19 -14.29
N ILE A 69 26.67 4.43 -13.83
CA ILE A 69 25.53 5.03 -13.12
C ILE A 69 24.31 5.06 -14.04
N ASP A 70 24.48 5.49 -15.29
CA ASP A 70 23.39 5.50 -16.28
C ASP A 70 22.86 4.09 -16.56
N LYS A 71 23.75 3.11 -16.71
CA LYS A 71 23.37 1.70 -16.90
C LYS A 71 22.58 1.15 -15.70
N ILE A 72 23.01 1.47 -14.48
CA ILE A 72 22.29 1.08 -13.25
C ILE A 72 20.92 1.75 -13.20
N GLY A 73 20.83 3.04 -13.56
CA GLY A 73 19.56 3.76 -13.66
C GLY A 73 18.58 3.09 -14.63
N ASN A 74 19.06 2.75 -15.83
CA ASN A 74 18.27 2.04 -16.83
C ASN A 74 17.81 0.67 -16.34
N MET A 75 18.70 -0.12 -15.74
CA MET A 75 18.36 -1.45 -15.19
C MET A 75 17.34 -1.35 -14.05
N ARG A 76 17.46 -0.37 -13.16
CA ARG A 76 16.47 -0.13 -12.10
C ARG A 76 15.11 0.25 -12.67
N SER A 77 15.08 1.12 -13.68
CA SER A 77 13.86 1.50 -14.38
C SER A 77 13.21 0.29 -15.09
N GLU A 78 14.00 -0.52 -15.78
CA GLU A 78 13.54 -1.73 -16.44
C GLU A 78 12.99 -2.75 -15.44
N LEU A 79 13.70 -3.02 -14.34
CA LEU A 79 13.23 -3.88 -13.26
C LEU A 79 11.94 -3.33 -12.62
N PHE A 80 11.84 -2.01 -12.41
CA PHE A 80 10.62 -1.38 -11.91
C PHE A 80 9.45 -1.58 -12.87
N ARG A 81 9.64 -1.33 -14.17
CA ARG A 81 8.62 -1.58 -15.21
C ARG A 81 8.24 -3.04 -15.27
N ASN A 82 9.22 -3.94 -15.22
CA ASN A 82 9.01 -5.39 -15.20
C ASN A 82 8.26 -5.84 -13.94
N LEU A 83 8.50 -5.25 -12.77
CA LEU A 83 7.72 -5.55 -11.56
C LEU A 83 6.30 -4.98 -11.65
N LEU A 84 6.13 -3.79 -12.23
CA LEU A 84 4.82 -3.21 -12.48
C LEU A 84 4.00 -4.06 -13.45
N THR A 85 4.62 -4.60 -14.51
CA THR A 85 3.96 -5.47 -15.49
C THR A 85 3.80 -6.91 -15.00
N LYS A 86 4.74 -7.46 -14.22
CA LYS A 86 4.66 -8.83 -13.67
C LYS A 86 3.67 -8.93 -12.49
N ARG A 87 3.31 -7.81 -11.85
CA ARG A 87 2.17 -7.71 -10.93
C ARG A 87 0.83 -7.45 -11.63
N TYR A 88 0.76 -7.57 -12.97
CA TYR A 88 -0.52 -7.84 -13.65
C TYR A 88 -0.85 -9.34 -13.57
N VAL A 89 -1.10 -9.83 -12.35
CA VAL A 89 -2.09 -10.90 -12.12
C VAL A 89 -3.51 -10.33 -12.25
N LEU A 90 -3.67 -9.11 -12.81
CA LEU A 90 -4.96 -8.62 -13.24
C LEU A 90 -5.45 -9.34 -14.51
N SER A 91 -4.60 -9.96 -15.34
CA SER A 91 -5.12 -10.72 -16.49
C SER A 91 -5.83 -12.01 -16.07
N ASP A 92 -5.36 -12.65 -14.99
CA ASP A 92 -5.95 -13.89 -14.47
C ASP A 92 -7.17 -13.57 -13.58
N ALA A 93 -7.07 -12.52 -12.74
CA ALA A 93 -8.16 -12.04 -11.90
C ALA A 93 -9.28 -11.29 -12.66
N LEU A 94 -9.00 -10.74 -13.85
CA LEU A 94 -9.98 -10.15 -14.78
C LEU A 94 -10.21 -11.05 -16.01
N SER A 95 -9.89 -12.34 -15.90
CA SER A 95 -10.13 -13.27 -16.99
C SER A 95 -11.64 -13.48 -17.19
N PRO A 96 -12.11 -13.74 -18.43
CA PRO A 96 -13.51 -14.10 -18.69
C PRO A 96 -13.99 -15.30 -17.85
N GLN A 97 -13.09 -16.20 -17.47
CA GLN A 97 -13.36 -17.37 -16.65
C GLN A 97 -13.78 -16.95 -15.23
N VAL A 98 -13.02 -16.07 -14.57
CA VAL A 98 -13.33 -15.58 -13.21
C VAL A 98 -14.65 -14.81 -13.17
N PHE A 99 -14.97 -14.06 -14.24
CA PHE A 99 -16.29 -13.40 -14.35
C PHE A 99 -17.44 -14.41 -14.51
N SER A 100 -17.23 -15.50 -15.26
CA SER A 100 -18.21 -16.59 -15.35
C SER A 100 -18.39 -17.28 -14.01
N ASP A 101 -17.30 -17.64 -13.34
CA ASP A 101 -17.30 -18.33 -12.05
C ASP A 101 -17.98 -17.48 -10.97
N ALA A 102 -17.71 -16.16 -10.94
CA ALA A 102 -18.37 -15.24 -10.02
C ALA A 102 -19.89 -15.13 -10.25
N LYS A 103 -20.32 -15.16 -11.52
CA LYS A 103 -21.75 -15.13 -11.87
C LYS A 103 -22.45 -16.44 -11.52
N ASP A 104 -21.77 -17.57 -11.71
CA ASP A 104 -22.28 -18.88 -11.35
C ASP A 104 -22.40 -19.02 -9.83
N GLU A 105 -21.39 -18.56 -9.08
CA GLU A 105 -21.40 -18.56 -7.62
C GLU A 105 -22.51 -17.66 -7.04
N TYR A 106 -22.70 -16.45 -7.62
CA TYR A 106 -23.81 -15.58 -7.24
C TYR A 106 -25.17 -16.23 -7.49
N THR A 107 -25.32 -16.92 -8.62
CA THR A 107 -26.54 -17.64 -8.97
C THR A 107 -26.81 -18.79 -7.99
N ASN A 108 -25.77 -19.51 -7.58
CA ASN A 108 -25.87 -20.59 -6.60
C ASN A 108 -26.24 -20.08 -5.22
N LEU A 109 -25.63 -18.97 -4.77
CA LEU A 109 -25.98 -18.31 -3.52
C LEU A 109 -27.44 -17.83 -3.51
N TYR A 110 -27.88 -17.17 -4.58
CA TYR A 110 -29.27 -16.73 -4.70
C TYR A 110 -30.24 -17.91 -4.65
N LYS A 111 -29.94 -19.00 -5.36
CA LYS A 111 -30.74 -20.23 -5.32
C LYS A 111 -30.78 -20.85 -3.92
N ALA A 112 -29.64 -20.91 -3.21
CA ALA A 112 -29.57 -21.44 -1.87
C ALA A 112 -30.42 -20.62 -0.88
N VAL A 113 -30.27 -19.29 -0.91
CA VAL A 113 -31.06 -18.37 -0.06
C VAL A 113 -32.54 -18.43 -0.40
N SER A 114 -32.89 -18.39 -1.69
CA SER A 114 -34.28 -18.47 -2.16
C SER A 114 -34.92 -19.82 -1.80
N SER A 115 -34.19 -20.93 -1.94
CA SER A 115 -34.66 -22.26 -1.56
C SER A 115 -34.90 -22.37 -0.06
N TRP A 116 -33.97 -21.86 0.76
CA TRP A 116 -34.14 -21.81 2.22
C TRP A 116 -35.36 -20.96 2.61
N LEU A 117 -35.50 -19.79 2.00
CA LEU A 117 -36.61 -18.88 2.29
C LEU A 117 -37.96 -19.49 1.86
N SER A 118 -38.01 -20.10 0.67
CA SER A 118 -39.19 -20.81 0.17
C SER A 118 -39.56 -21.99 1.07
N PHE A 119 -38.58 -22.75 1.56
CA PHE A 119 -38.80 -23.82 2.53
C PHE A 119 -39.37 -23.27 3.84
N ALA A 120 -38.80 -22.18 4.38
CA ALA A 120 -39.31 -21.56 5.60
C ALA A 120 -40.77 -21.13 5.46
N PHE A 121 -41.12 -20.47 4.35
CA PHE A 121 -42.49 -20.02 4.08
C PHE A 121 -43.45 -21.14 3.68
N LYS A 122 -43.01 -22.20 2.99
CA LYS A 122 -43.92 -23.29 2.60
C LYS A 122 -44.10 -24.34 3.69
N PHE A 123 -43.03 -24.69 4.42
CA PHE A 123 -43.01 -25.83 5.31
C PHE A 123 -43.38 -25.49 6.76
N LYS A 124 -43.12 -24.26 7.22
CA LYS A 124 -43.44 -23.85 8.61
C LYS A 124 -44.58 -22.83 8.74
N PHE A 125 -45.10 -22.30 7.64
CA PHE A 125 -46.25 -21.38 7.69
C PHE A 125 -47.54 -22.07 8.14
N GLN A 126 -47.74 -23.35 7.79
CA GLN A 126 -48.86 -24.15 8.31
C GLN A 126 -48.78 -24.34 9.84
N ALA A 127 -47.58 -24.58 10.39
CA ALA A 127 -47.39 -24.73 11.83
C ALA A 127 -47.63 -23.41 12.58
N ILE A 128 -47.16 -22.29 12.02
CA ILE A 128 -47.40 -20.95 12.59
C ILE A 128 -48.89 -20.61 12.55
N LEU A 129 -49.57 -20.81 11.40
CA LEU A 129 -51.01 -20.60 11.27
C LEU A 129 -51.82 -21.46 12.24
N ALA A 130 -51.47 -22.75 12.37
CA ALA A 130 -52.13 -23.65 13.31
C ALA A 130 -51.97 -23.18 14.75
N ALA A 131 -50.75 -22.79 15.15
CA ALA A 131 -50.50 -22.26 16.49
C ALA A 131 -51.26 -20.95 16.75
N THR A 132 -51.32 -20.03 15.77
CA THR A 132 -52.10 -18.79 15.88
C THR A 132 -53.60 -19.09 16.01
N PHE A 133 -54.15 -20.04 15.24
CA PHE A 133 -55.54 -20.44 15.35
C PHE A 133 -55.87 -21.04 16.73
N VAL A 134 -54.99 -21.90 17.25
CA VAL A 134 -55.14 -22.49 18.59
C VAL A 134 -55.07 -21.40 19.67
N ALA A 135 -54.14 -20.45 19.56
CA ALA A 135 -54.01 -19.35 20.51
C ALA A 135 -55.24 -18.42 20.49
N LEU A 136 -55.77 -18.09 19.32
CA LEU A 136 -57.01 -17.31 19.19
C LEU A 136 -58.22 -18.06 19.73
N GLY A 137 -58.30 -19.37 19.52
CA GLY A 137 -59.34 -20.23 20.10
C GLY A 137 -59.30 -20.21 21.63
N LEU A 138 -58.11 -20.38 22.22
CA LEU A 138 -57.92 -20.29 23.67
C LEU A 138 -58.26 -18.90 24.22
N ALA A 139 -57.85 -17.84 23.53
CA ALA A 139 -58.22 -16.48 23.91
C ALA A 139 -59.74 -16.28 23.91
N LEU A 140 -60.45 -16.79 22.90
CA LEU A 140 -61.91 -16.76 22.85
C LEU A 140 -62.56 -17.55 23.99
N VAL A 141 -62.05 -18.74 24.30
CA VAL A 141 -62.53 -19.55 25.42
C VAL A 141 -62.33 -18.83 26.74
N LEU A 142 -61.17 -18.19 26.95
CA LEU A 142 -60.91 -17.39 28.15
C LEU A 142 -61.79 -16.14 28.21
N LEU A 143 -62.04 -15.47 27.09
CA LEU A 143 -62.86 -14.26 27.06
C LEU A 143 -64.33 -14.60 27.33
N VAL A 144 -64.88 -15.61 26.64
CA VAL A 144 -66.28 -16.04 26.81
C VAL A 144 -66.47 -16.77 28.14
N GLY A 145 -65.59 -17.71 28.47
CA GLY A 145 -65.61 -18.45 29.73
C GLY A 145 -65.37 -17.54 30.94
N GLY A 146 -64.42 -16.60 30.83
CA GLY A 146 -64.16 -15.57 31.83
C GLY A 146 -65.36 -14.65 32.02
N ARG A 147 -65.98 -14.14 30.93
CA ARG A 147 -67.22 -13.35 31.05
C ARG A 147 -68.37 -14.13 31.67
N ARG A 148 -68.49 -15.43 31.35
CA ARG A 148 -69.60 -16.26 31.84
C ARG A 148 -69.43 -16.69 33.30
N LEU A 149 -68.19 -16.93 33.75
CA LEU A 149 -67.89 -17.34 35.13
C LEU A 149 -67.74 -16.15 36.07
N PHE A 150 -67.13 -15.04 35.63
CA PHE A 150 -66.92 -13.84 36.45
C PHE A 150 -67.99 -12.76 36.27
N GLY A 151 -68.89 -12.89 35.30
CA GLY A 151 -69.96 -11.90 35.04
C GLY A 151 -70.94 -11.70 36.21
N ARG A 152 -71.09 -12.69 37.11
CA ARG A 152 -71.91 -12.57 38.32
C ARG A 152 -71.17 -11.99 39.53
N VAL A 153 -69.85 -11.81 39.44
CA VAL A 153 -69.02 -11.26 40.54
C VAL A 153 -68.88 -9.73 40.41
N PHE A 154 -69.12 -9.18 39.21
CA PHE A 154 -69.04 -7.73 38.92
C PHE A 154 -70.40 -7.04 38.77
N GLU A 155 -71.50 -7.68 39.15
CA GLU A 155 -72.80 -7.02 39.26
C GLU A 155 -72.88 -6.30 40.61
N ALA A 156 -72.80 -4.97 40.59
CA ALA A 156 -72.95 -4.15 41.78
C ALA A 156 -74.39 -4.24 42.28
N ASP A 157 -74.58 -4.80 43.47
CA ASP A 157 -75.88 -4.88 44.14
C ASP A 157 -76.41 -3.46 44.41
N PRO A 158 -77.50 -3.03 43.75
CA PRO A 158 -78.02 -1.66 43.86
C PRO A 158 -78.71 -1.38 45.21
N SER A 159 -78.71 -2.36 46.13
CA SER A 159 -79.40 -2.28 47.42
C SER A 159 -78.50 -1.84 48.59
N ASN A 160 -77.20 -1.66 48.37
CA ASN A 160 -76.22 -1.44 49.43
C ASN A 160 -75.67 -0.01 49.39
N GLU A 161 -76.27 0.88 50.19
CA GLU A 161 -76.01 2.33 50.17
C GLU A 161 -74.65 2.75 50.77
N ASP A 162 -73.87 1.84 51.38
CA ASP A 162 -72.49 2.13 51.82
C ASP A 162 -71.51 0.95 51.61
N PRO A 163 -70.90 0.83 50.42
CA PRO A 163 -69.92 -0.22 50.14
C PRO A 163 -68.55 0.12 50.75
N SER A 164 -67.95 -0.89 51.40
CA SER A 164 -66.59 -0.89 51.96
C SER A 164 -65.51 -0.58 50.90
N TYR A 165 -64.43 0.09 51.32
CA TYR A 165 -63.33 0.58 50.47
C TYR A 165 -62.75 -0.47 49.50
N LEU A 166 -62.73 -1.75 49.90
CA LEU A 166 -62.22 -2.84 49.05
C LEU A 166 -63.15 -3.21 47.89
N SER A 167 -64.47 -3.02 48.04
CA SER A 167 -65.44 -3.25 46.96
C SER A 167 -65.30 -2.18 45.86
N ARG A 168 -65.03 -0.93 46.24
CA ARG A 168 -64.84 0.18 45.29
C ARG A 168 -63.60 -0.01 44.40
N LEU A 169 -62.52 -0.56 44.95
CA LEU A 169 -61.29 -0.79 44.18
C LEU A 169 -61.44 -1.94 43.17
N SER A 170 -62.28 -2.93 43.46
CA SER A 170 -62.48 -4.10 42.60
C SER A 170 -63.28 -3.83 41.32
N VAL A 171 -64.01 -2.71 41.25
CA VAL A 171 -64.86 -2.35 40.08
C VAL A 171 -64.15 -1.36 39.15
N ALA A 172 -63.05 -0.75 39.59
CA ALA A 172 -62.34 0.29 38.84
C ALA A 172 -61.29 -0.23 37.83
N PHE A 173 -61.10 -1.55 37.72
CA PHE A 173 -60.18 -2.19 36.78
C PHE A 173 -60.88 -3.25 35.93
#